data_AF-A0A3N5M8I7-F1
#
_entry.id   AF-A0A3N5M8I7-F1
#
_cell.length_a   1.000
_cell.length_b   1.000
_cell.length_c   1.000
_cell.angle_alpha   90.00
_cell.angle_beta   90.00
_cell.angle_gamma   90.00
#
_symmetry.space_group_name_H-M   'P 1'
#
loop_
_entity.id
_entity.type
_entity.pdbx_description
1 polymer ?
#
loop_
_entity_poly.entity_id
_entity_poly.type
_entity_poly.pdbx_seq_one_letter_code
_entity_poly.pdbx_strand_id
1 'polypeptide(L)' 'MQRVFNFLTGALIGSVVGATIAILLAPASGEELRAQMQERAQTLQTEVKSAAAARRAELEKQLAAMREPRHS' A
#
# COMPACT_ATOMS: atom_id res chain seq x y z
N MET A 1 -22.68 -7.05 35.65
CA MET A 1 -23.02 -6.84 34.22
C MET A 1 -23.39 -5.39 33.88
N GLN A 2 -24.06 -4.62 34.75
CA GLN A 2 -24.52 -3.26 34.44
C GLN A 2 -23.40 -2.25 34.08
N ARG A 3 -22.20 -2.38 34.66
CA ARG A 3 -21.06 -1.50 34.32
C ARG A 3 -20.58 -1.67 32.87
N VAL A 4 -20.58 -2.91 32.38
CA VAL A 4 -20.20 -3.22 31.00
C VAL A 4 -21.26 -2.69 30.02
N PHE A 5 -22.53 -2.80 30.38
CA PHE A 5 -23.62 -2.22 29.59
C PHE A 5 -23.50 -0.69 29.48
N ASN A 6 -23.26 0.01 30.59
CA ASN A 6 -23.08 1.46 30.57
C ASN A 6 -21.85 1.89 29.74
N PHE A 7 -20.75 1.12 29.79
CA PHE A 7 -19.59 1.34 28.94
C PHE A 7 -19.90 1.14 27.46
N LEU A 8 -20.60 0.06 27.10
CA LEU A 8 -21.02 -0.24 25.72
C LEU A 8 -21.91 0.87 25.16
N THR A 9 -22.86 1.37 25.95
CA THR A 9 -23.72 2.49 25.55
C THR A 9 -22.90 3.76 25.31
N GLY A 10 -21.94 4.06 26.20
CA GLY A 10 -21.01 5.17 26.03
C GLY A 10 -20.14 5.02 24.78
N ALA A 11 -19.61 3.82 24.54
CA ALA A 11 -18.79 3.52 23.36
C ALA A 11 -19.60 3.63 22.06
N LEU A 12 -20.86 3.19 22.05
CA LEU A 12 -21.76 3.35 20.90
C LEU A 12 -21.99 4.82 20.58
N ILE A 13 -22.38 5.62 21.58
CA ILE A 13 -22.64 7.05 21.39
C ILE A 13 -21.35 7.76 20.97
N GLY A 14 -20.23 7.49 21.64
CA GLY A 14 -18.93 8.03 21.29
C GLY A 14 -18.47 7.64 19.89
N SER A 15 -18.79 6.43 19.44
CA SER A 15 -18.46 5.97 18.08
C SER A 15 -19.24 6.73 17.00
N VAL A 16 -20.51 7.04 17.25
CA VAL A 16 -21.35 7.79 16.32
C VAL A 16 -20.86 9.24 16.22
N VAL A 17 -20.64 9.90 17.35
CA VAL A 17 -20.13 11.28 17.39
C VAL A 17 -18.71 11.37 16.82
N GLY A 18 -17.85 10.41 17.14
CA GLY A 18 -16.50 10.33 16.60
C GLY A 18 -16.51 10.10 15.09
N ALA A 19 -17.37 9.22 14.58
CA ALA A 19 -17.49 8.95 13.15
C ALA A 19 -18.03 10.17 12.38
N THR A 20 -19.01 10.89 12.91
CA THR A 20 -19.53 12.10 12.25
C THR A 20 -18.48 13.19 12.19
N ILE A 21 -17.73 13.43 13.27
CA ILE A 21 -16.61 14.37 13.27
C ILE A 21 -15.53 13.90 12.28
N ALA A 22 -15.18 12.62 12.29
CA ALA A 22 -14.18 12.08 11.36
C ALA A 22 -14.59 12.27 9.90
N ILE A 23 -15.87 12.13 9.56
CA ILE A 23 -16.37 12.37 8.19
C ILE A 23 -16.36 13.87 7.86
N LEU A 24 -16.77 14.74 8.78
CA LEU A 24 -16.81 16.20 8.56
C LEU A 24 -15.42 16.83 8.48
N LEU A 25 -14.47 16.29 9.26
CA LEU A 25 -13.10 16.76 9.33
C LEU A 25 -12.14 15.93 8.46
N ALA A 26 -12.62 14.86 7.82
CA ALA A 26 -11.80 14.05 6.91
C ALA A 26 -11.27 14.98 5.81
N PRO A 27 -9.95 15.12 5.67
CA PRO A 27 -9.35 16.10 4.76
C PRO A 27 -9.56 15.76 3.27
N ALA A 28 -10.05 14.54 2.96
CA ALA A 28 -10.30 14.09 1.60
C ALA A 28 -11.56 13.21 1.53
N SER A 29 -12.27 13.28 0.41
CA SER A 29 -13.39 12.38 0.14
C SER A 29 -12.89 10.92 -0.02
N GLY A 30 -13.74 9.95 0.32
CA GLY A 30 -13.38 8.52 0.19
C GLY A 30 -13.01 8.12 -1.24
N GLU A 31 -13.54 8.82 -2.24
CA GLU A 31 -13.22 8.63 -3.65
C GLU A 31 -11.81 9.12 -3.99
N GLU A 32 -11.42 10.27 -3.47
CA GLU A 32 -10.08 10.86 -3.66
C GLU A 32 -9.00 10.02 -2.96
N LEU A 33 -9.30 9.47 -1.78
CA LEU A 33 -8.40 8.52 -1.11
C LEU A 33 -8.25 7.23 -1.93
N ARG A 34 -9.33 6.70 -2.50
CA ARG A 34 -9.28 5.54 -3.39
C ARG A 34 -8.47 5.82 -4.65
N ALA A 35 -8.66 6.98 -5.27
CA ALA A 35 -7.90 7.40 -6.44
C ALA A 35 -6.40 7.48 -6.11
N GLN A 36 -6.02 8.13 -5.01
CA GLN A 36 -4.64 8.21 -4.55
C GLN A 36 -4.04 6.83 -4.24
N MET A 37 -4.80 5.93 -3.62
CA MET A 37 -4.34 4.56 -3.36
C MET A 37 -4.12 3.79 -4.66
N GLN A 38 -5.02 3.93 -5.64
CA GLN A 38 -4.91 3.26 -6.92
C GLN A 38 -3.71 3.78 -7.73
N GLU A 39 -3.50 5.10 -7.74
CA GLU A 39 -2.34 5.73 -8.36
C GLU A 39 -1.04 5.23 -7.72
N ARG A 40 -0.94 5.28 -6.39
CA ARG A 40 0.24 4.77 -5.66
C ARG A 40 0.48 3.29 -5.95
N ALA A 41 -0.57 2.46 -5.99
CA ALA A 41 -0.44 1.05 -6.29
C ALA A 41 0.07 0.80 -7.73
N GLN A 42 -0.39 1.58 -8.71
CA GLN A 42 0.09 1.50 -10.09
C GLN A 42 1.55 1.93 -10.22
N THR A 43 1.94 3.02 -9.55
CA THR A 43 3.33 3.49 -9.52
C THR A 43 4.25 2.41 -8.93
N LEU A 44 3.89 1.87 -7.77
CA LEU A 44 4.64 0.79 -7.12
C LEU A 44 4.76 -0.44 -8.02
N GLN A 45 3.68 -0.84 -8.70
CA GLN A 45 3.73 -1.98 -9.61
C GLN A 45 4.67 -1.72 -10.80
N THR A 46 4.66 -0.51 -11.33
CA THR A 46 5.52 -0.11 -12.46
C THR A 46 6.99 -0.11 -12.04
N GLU A 47 7.29 0.46 -10.88
CA GLU A 47 8.65 0.46 -10.30
C GLU A 47 9.17 -0.96 -10.09
N VAL A 48 8.36 -1.85 -9.50
CA VAL A 48 8.74 -3.25 -9.27
C VAL A 48 9.02 -3.97 -10.59
N LYS A 49 8.17 -3.79 -11.60
CA LYS A 49 8.38 -4.39 -12.94
C LYS A 49 9.68 -3.88 -13.59
N SER A 50 9.91 -2.57 -13.52
CA SER A 50 11.13 -1.94 -14.04
C SER A 50 12.39 -2.46 -13.34
N ALA A 51 12.36 -2.51 -12.00
CA ALA A 51 13.47 -3.05 -11.21
C ALA A 51 13.74 -4.52 -11.53
N ALA A 52 12.69 -5.34 -11.67
CA ALA A 52 12.82 -6.74 -12.07
C ALA A 52 13.43 -6.90 -13.47
N ALA A 53 13.00 -6.07 -14.43
CA ALA A 53 13.55 -6.06 -15.79
C ALA A 53 15.03 -5.66 -15.80
N ALA A 54 15.40 -4.61 -15.05
CA ALA A 54 16.79 -4.16 -14.93
C ALA A 54 17.69 -5.26 -14.33
N ARG A 55 17.22 -5.94 -13.27
CA ARG A 55 17.95 -7.06 -12.66
C ARG A 55 18.12 -8.24 -13.61
N ARG A 56 17.10 -8.57 -14.40
CA ARG A 56 17.20 -9.63 -15.42
C ARG A 56 18.26 -9.29 -16.47
N ALA A 57 18.25 -8.08 -16.99
CA ALA A 57 19.23 -7.63 -17.97
C ALA A 57 20.67 -7.65 -17.40
N GLU A 58 20.85 -7.31 -16.12
CA GLU A 58 22.14 -7.39 -15.44
C GLU A 58 22.62 -8.85 -15.29
N LEU A 59 21.73 -9.76 -14.89
CA LEU A 59 22.05 -11.20 -14.76
C LEU A 59 22.37 -11.85 -16.12
N GLU A 60 21.67 -11.47 -17.19
CA GLU A 60 21.97 -11.93 -18.55
C GLU A 60 23.36 -11.50 -19.01
N LYS A 61 23.76 -10.26 -18.71
CA LYS A 61 25.13 -9.78 -19.00
C LYS A 61 26.18 -10.58 -18.23
N GLN A 62 25.94 -10.87 -16.95
CA GLN A 62 26.85 -11.69 -16.14
C GLN A 62 26.96 -13.12 -16.68
N LEU A 63 25.84 -13.72 -17.11
CA LEU A 63 25.84 -15.05 -17.73
C LEU A 63 26.58 -15.05 -19.08
N ALA A 64 26.44 -14.01 -19.88
CA ALA A 64 27.16 -13.87 -21.14
C ALA A 64 28.67 -13.77 -20.92
N ALA A 65 29.12 -12.97 -19.94
CA ALA A 65 30.53 -12.85 -19.57
C ALA A 65 31.13 -14.17 -19.05
N MET A 66 30.36 -14.97 -18.31
CA MET A 66 30.81 -16.31 -17.86
C MET A 66 30.77 -17.37 -18.97
N ARG A 67 29.97 -17.18 -20.02
CA ARG A 67 29.86 -18.08 -21.18
C ARG A 67 30.92 -17.80 -22.25
N GLU A 68 31.71 -16.75 -22.13
CA GLU A 68 32.88 -16.58 -22.99
C GLU A 68 33.83 -17.77 -22.77
N PRO A 69 34.12 -18.56 -23.81
CA PRO A 69 34.92 -19.76 -23.67
C PRO A 69 36.31 -19.32 -23.19
N ARG A 70 36.67 -19.76 -21.98
CA ARG A 70 38.03 -19.74 -21.47
C ARG A 70 38.87 -20.61 -22.38
N HIS A 71 39.38 -19.99 -23.45
CA HIS A 71 40.35 -20.59 -24.35
C HIS A 71 41.66 -20.72 -23.56
N SER A 72 41.93 -21.94 -23.10
CA SER A 72 43.27 -22.42 -22.74
C SER A 72 44.14 -22.51 -23.98
#